data_AF-A0AAW1D945-F1
#
_entry.id   AF-A0AAW1D945-F1
#
_cell.length_a   1.000
_cell.length_b   1.000
_cell.length_c   1.000
_cell.angle_alpha   90.00
_cell.angle_beta   90.00
_cell.angle_gamma   90.00
#
_symmetry.space_group_name_H-M   'P 1'
#
loop_
_entity.id
_entity.type
_entity.pdbx_description
1 polymer ?
#
loop_
_entity_poly.entity_id
_entity_poly.type
_entity_poly.pdbx_seq_one_letter_code
_entity_poly.pdbx_strand_id
1 'polypeptide(L)'
;MSLIDYLKGLFFFQKWWCLDKEYAVIIKISAPIKEHWAKVKGLDYEQLLSSSSYKEKYRKEMLPWSEKMRNDDYGIFCRAAVDMFNAREKPIWIVSDIRRKTDIRWFKENFGAAIKTIKIIAGDDIRKSRGWVFEEGIDDQETECDLDDVEEWDLIITNHSTDEVDKAIEDMKQEIQECLTRNELKHAHH
;
A
#
# COMPACT_ATOMS: atom_id res chain seq x y z
N MET A 1 -8.44 11.66 7.22
CA MET A 1 -6.96 11.63 7.05
C MET A 1 -6.59 10.23 6.56
N SER A 2 -6.02 10.07 5.36
CA SER A 2 -5.77 8.73 4.82
C SER A 2 -4.66 8.01 5.61
N LEU A 3 -4.60 6.67 5.59
CA LEU A 3 -3.45 5.90 6.12
C LEU A 3 -2.10 6.42 5.58
N ILE A 4 -2.10 6.97 4.36
CA ILE A 4 -0.95 7.65 3.75
C ILE A 4 -0.65 8.99 4.45
N ASP A 5 -1.65 9.73 4.92
CA ASP A 5 -1.45 10.96 5.70
C ASP A 5 -1.06 10.66 7.16
N TYR A 6 -1.49 9.52 7.72
CA TYR A 6 -1.00 8.98 9.00
C TYR A 6 0.48 8.57 8.91
N LEU A 7 0.90 7.97 7.79
CA LEU A 7 2.30 7.68 7.52
C LEU A 7 3.13 8.93 7.23
N LYS A 8 2.57 9.96 6.58
CA LYS A 8 3.28 11.24 6.38
C LYS A 8 3.55 11.99 7.69
N GLY A 9 2.71 11.81 8.71
CA GLY A 9 2.81 12.51 10.00
C GLY A 9 3.79 11.89 11.00
N LEU A 10 4.14 10.62 10.84
CA LEU A 10 5.18 9.96 11.63
C LEU A 10 6.41 9.68 10.76
N PHE A 11 7.48 10.45 10.96
CA PHE A 11 8.84 10.08 10.57
C PHE A 11 9.12 9.87 9.07
N PHE A 12 8.36 10.45 8.15
CA PHE A 12 8.54 10.14 6.72
C PHE A 12 9.58 10.96 5.95
N PHE A 13 10.33 11.89 6.58
CA PHE A 13 11.25 12.75 5.85
C PHE A 13 12.75 12.46 6.00
N GLN A 14 13.19 11.49 6.82
CA GLN A 14 14.65 11.26 6.99
C GLN A 14 15.14 9.82 7.08
N LYS A 15 14.29 8.79 7.29
CA LYS A 15 14.77 7.40 7.51
C LYS A 15 14.30 6.36 6.49
N TRP A 16 13.35 6.67 5.62
CA TRP A 16 12.98 5.79 4.49
C TRP A 16 13.96 5.90 3.30
N TRP A 17 14.92 6.82 3.36
CA TRP A 17 15.97 7.00 2.34
C TRP A 17 17.06 5.91 2.37
N CYS A 18 16.92 4.89 3.23
CA CYS A 18 17.91 3.82 3.34
C CYS A 18 17.79 2.73 2.27
N LEU A 19 16.67 2.67 1.54
CA LEU A 19 16.57 1.85 0.34
C LEU A 19 16.80 2.75 -0.86
N ASP A 20 17.90 2.53 -1.56
CA ASP A 20 18.18 3.29 -2.78
C ASP A 20 16.97 3.16 -3.73
N LYS A 21 16.54 4.29 -4.28
CA LYS A 21 15.50 4.32 -5.32
C LYS A 21 15.94 3.53 -6.56
N GLU A 22 17.23 3.22 -6.67
CA GLU A 22 17.75 2.26 -7.62
C GLU A 22 17.18 0.84 -7.42
N TYR A 23 16.99 0.38 -6.18
CA TYR A 23 16.61 -1.00 -5.86
C TYR A 23 15.14 -1.19 -5.48
N ALA A 24 14.45 -0.15 -5.02
CA ALA A 24 13.07 -0.28 -4.53
C ALA A 24 12.09 0.70 -5.19
N VAL A 25 10.84 0.25 -5.37
CA VAL A 25 9.71 1.08 -5.81
C VAL A 25 8.55 0.99 -4.82
N ILE A 26 7.91 2.13 -4.56
CA ILE A 26 6.66 2.18 -3.79
C ILE A 26 5.49 2.22 -4.77
N ILE A 27 4.69 1.16 -4.78
CA ILE A 27 3.51 0.98 -5.62
C ILE A 27 2.28 1.43 -4.83
N LYS A 28 1.40 2.16 -5.51
CA LYS A 28 0.09 2.57 -4.98
C LYS A 28 -1.04 2.05 -5.86
N ILE A 29 -1.84 1.12 -5.37
CA ILE A 29 -3.04 0.60 -6.02
C ILE A 29 -4.09 1.70 -6.21
N SER A 30 -4.14 2.70 -5.32
CA SER A 30 -5.05 3.83 -5.48
C SER A 30 -4.71 4.76 -6.65
N ALA A 31 -3.49 4.69 -7.22
CA ALA A 31 -3.09 5.52 -8.35
C ALA A 31 -3.79 5.11 -9.67
N PRO A 32 -3.71 3.84 -10.14
CA PRO A 32 -4.42 3.43 -11.35
C PRO A 32 -5.95 3.50 -11.23
N ILE A 33 -6.51 3.35 -10.02
CA ILE A 33 -7.95 3.57 -9.78
C ILE A 33 -8.32 5.01 -10.18
N LYS A 34 -7.56 6.00 -9.70
CA LYS A 34 -7.79 7.42 -10.00
C LYS A 34 -7.56 7.73 -11.47
N GLU A 35 -6.53 7.15 -12.08
CA GLU A 35 -6.21 7.37 -13.48
C GLU A 35 -7.30 6.80 -14.40
N HIS A 36 -7.73 5.57 -14.17
CA HIS A 36 -8.81 4.94 -14.93
C HIS A 36 -10.13 5.69 -14.73
N TRP A 37 -10.46 6.10 -13.49
CA TRP A 37 -11.64 6.88 -13.20
C TRP A 37 -11.63 8.22 -13.96
N ALA A 38 -10.51 8.93 -13.94
CA ALA A 38 -10.34 10.19 -14.65
C ALA A 38 -10.55 10.01 -16.16
N LYS A 39 -9.95 8.97 -16.77
CA LYS A 39 -10.14 8.63 -18.19
C LYS A 39 -11.61 8.34 -18.53
N VAL A 40 -12.29 7.52 -17.73
CA VAL A 40 -13.71 7.15 -17.95
C VAL A 40 -14.65 8.36 -17.81
N LYS A 41 -14.32 9.31 -16.92
CA LYS A 41 -15.16 10.49 -16.65
C LYS A 41 -14.75 11.74 -17.44
N GLY A 42 -13.70 11.67 -18.25
CA GLY A 42 -13.14 12.82 -18.95
C GLY A 42 -12.64 13.91 -17.99
N LEU A 43 -12.14 13.52 -16.82
CA LEU A 43 -11.60 14.43 -15.80
C LEU A 43 -10.08 14.60 -15.98
N ASP A 44 -9.58 15.76 -15.56
CA ASP A 44 -8.14 15.98 -15.46
C ASP A 44 -7.57 15.22 -14.25
N TYR A 45 -6.64 14.30 -14.52
CA TYR A 45 -5.99 13.47 -13.50
C TYR A 45 -5.17 14.30 -12.50
N GLU A 46 -4.46 15.34 -12.95
CA GLU A 46 -3.66 16.22 -12.08
C GLU A 46 -4.57 17.05 -11.16
N GLN A 47 -5.73 17.46 -11.67
CA GLN A 47 -6.74 18.14 -10.86
C GLN A 47 -7.34 17.22 -9.79
N LEU A 48 -7.54 15.94 -10.12
CA LEU A 48 -8.00 14.91 -9.18
C LEU A 48 -6.97 14.64 -8.06
N LEU A 49 -5.67 14.83 -8.35
CA LEU A 49 -4.59 14.67 -7.38
C LEU A 49 -4.36 15.88 -6.46
N SER A 50 -4.86 17.07 -6.77
CA SER A 50 -4.45 18.32 -6.09
C SER A 50 -5.39 18.82 -4.99
N SER A 51 -6.72 18.63 -5.10
CA SER A 51 -7.68 19.29 -4.18
C SER A 51 -8.38 18.33 -3.21
N SER A 52 -8.28 18.60 -1.90
CA SER A 52 -8.82 17.73 -0.83
C SER A 52 -10.35 17.62 -0.84
N SER A 53 -11.07 18.73 -1.02
CA SER A 53 -12.53 18.75 -1.11
C SER A 53 -13.06 18.08 -2.39
N TYR A 54 -12.32 18.20 -3.49
CA TYR A 54 -12.64 17.54 -4.76
C TYR A 54 -12.45 16.02 -4.62
N LYS A 55 -11.37 15.57 -3.96
CA LYS A 55 -11.09 14.15 -3.70
C LYS A 55 -12.19 13.45 -2.90
N GLU A 56 -12.74 14.09 -1.87
CA GLU A 56 -13.82 13.50 -1.07
C GLU A 56 -15.11 13.37 -1.86
N LYS A 57 -15.44 14.36 -2.69
CA LYS A 57 -16.61 14.32 -3.57
C LYS A 57 -16.56 13.10 -4.51
N TYR A 58 -15.42 12.87 -5.16
CA TYR A 58 -15.28 11.74 -6.08
C TYR A 58 -15.00 10.40 -5.39
N ARG A 59 -14.50 10.37 -4.15
CA ARG A 59 -14.31 9.11 -3.41
C ARG A 59 -15.61 8.30 -3.32
N LYS A 60 -16.75 8.97 -3.05
CA LYS A 60 -18.05 8.31 -2.93
C LYS A 60 -18.52 7.62 -4.22
N GLU A 61 -18.17 8.17 -5.38
CA GLU A 61 -18.52 7.57 -6.68
C GLU A 61 -17.46 6.57 -7.16
N MET A 62 -16.19 6.86 -6.91
CA MET A 62 -15.06 6.07 -7.37
C MET A 62 -14.98 4.71 -6.68
N LEU A 63 -15.36 4.64 -5.39
CA LEU A 63 -15.40 3.38 -4.63
C LEU A 63 -16.30 2.32 -5.29
N PRO A 64 -17.63 2.52 -5.42
CA PRO A 64 -18.51 1.49 -5.99
C PRO A 64 -18.18 1.19 -7.45
N TRP A 65 -17.68 2.18 -8.21
CA TRP A 65 -17.19 1.94 -9.56
C TRP A 65 -15.96 1.02 -9.57
N SER A 66 -14.99 1.27 -8.69
CA SER A 66 -13.79 0.44 -8.59
C SER A 66 -14.10 -0.98 -8.13
N GLU A 67 -15.08 -1.15 -7.22
CA GLU A 67 -15.55 -2.49 -6.82
C GLU A 67 -16.21 -3.21 -7.99
N LYS A 68 -17.02 -2.52 -8.80
CA LYS A 68 -17.58 -3.13 -10.01
C LYS A 68 -16.48 -3.63 -10.96
N MET A 69 -15.43 -2.84 -11.18
CA MET A 69 -14.31 -3.29 -12.02
C MET A 69 -13.59 -4.51 -11.42
N ARG A 70 -13.43 -4.54 -10.09
CA ARG A 70 -12.80 -5.67 -9.38
C ARG A 70 -13.62 -6.94 -9.40
N ASN A 71 -14.95 -6.82 -9.43
CA ASN A 71 -15.83 -7.98 -9.56
C ASN A 71 -15.68 -8.67 -10.92
N ASP A 72 -15.45 -7.89 -11.98
CA ASP A 72 -15.17 -8.43 -13.31
C ASP A 72 -13.73 -8.97 -13.41
N ASP A 73 -12.77 -8.24 -12.83
CA ASP A 73 -11.35 -8.63 -12.80
C ASP A 73 -10.65 -8.07 -11.56
N TYR A 74 -10.47 -8.93 -10.56
CA TYR A 74 -9.92 -8.51 -9.26
C TYR A 74 -8.46 -8.05 -9.33
N GLY A 75 -7.72 -8.43 -10.38
CA GLY A 75 -6.33 -8.06 -10.60
C GLY A 75 -6.13 -6.80 -11.43
N ILE A 76 -7.20 -6.16 -11.93
CA ILE A 76 -7.12 -5.05 -12.88
C ILE A 76 -6.22 -3.91 -12.38
N PHE A 77 -6.41 -3.50 -11.13
CA PHE A 77 -5.65 -2.40 -10.54
C PHE A 77 -4.27 -2.83 -10.06
N CYS A 78 -4.07 -4.10 -9.68
CA CYS A 78 -2.76 -4.61 -9.32
C CYS A 78 -1.83 -4.61 -10.54
N ARG A 79 -2.29 -5.13 -11.68
CA ARG A 79 -1.54 -5.10 -12.94
C ARG A 79 -1.23 -3.68 -13.40
N ALA A 80 -2.27 -2.83 -13.42
CA ALA A 80 -2.10 -1.43 -13.80
C ALA A 80 -1.11 -0.69 -12.88
N ALA A 81 -1.08 -1.00 -11.58
CA ALA A 81 -0.11 -0.40 -10.66
C ALA A 81 1.32 -0.88 -10.94
N VAL A 82 1.52 -2.17 -11.18
CA VAL A 82 2.85 -2.72 -11.52
C VAL A 82 3.43 -2.03 -12.75
N ASP A 83 2.60 -1.82 -13.78
CA ASP A 83 3.01 -1.16 -15.01
C ASP A 83 3.21 0.36 -14.81
N MET A 84 2.26 1.04 -14.14
CA MET A 84 2.33 2.48 -13.88
C MET A 84 3.58 2.92 -13.13
N PHE A 85 4.08 2.08 -12.23
CA PHE A 85 5.27 2.38 -11.41
C PHE A 85 6.56 1.75 -11.97
N ASN A 86 6.55 1.20 -13.19
CA ASN A 86 7.68 0.49 -13.80
C ASN A 86 8.31 -0.55 -12.85
N ALA A 87 7.46 -1.25 -12.09
CA ALA A 87 7.98 -2.00 -10.95
C ALA A 87 8.94 -3.12 -11.37
N ARG A 88 8.73 -3.70 -12.56
CA ARG A 88 9.58 -4.76 -13.13
C ARG A 88 11.05 -4.36 -13.34
N GLU A 89 11.36 -3.07 -13.33
CA GLU A 89 12.73 -2.57 -13.40
C GLU A 89 13.44 -2.58 -12.03
N LYS A 90 12.73 -2.93 -10.97
CA LYS A 90 13.20 -2.87 -9.59
C LYS A 90 13.13 -4.25 -8.93
N PRO A 91 14.17 -4.66 -8.17
CA PRO A 91 14.15 -5.94 -7.47
C PRO A 91 13.19 -5.96 -6.27
N ILE A 92 12.86 -4.81 -5.68
CA ILE A 92 12.03 -4.73 -4.47
C ILE A 92 10.78 -3.88 -4.73
N TRP A 93 9.61 -4.45 -4.47
CA TRP A 93 8.32 -3.79 -4.65
C TRP A 93 7.63 -3.63 -3.30
N ILE A 94 7.28 -2.39 -2.96
CA ILE A 94 6.57 -2.07 -1.72
C ILE A 94 5.16 -1.60 -2.09
N VAL A 95 4.15 -2.47 -1.92
CA VAL A 95 2.76 -2.11 -2.19
C VAL A 95 2.13 -1.54 -0.92
N SER A 96 1.91 -0.23 -0.91
CA SER A 96 1.71 0.52 0.34
C SER A 96 0.25 0.73 0.76
N ASP A 97 -0.71 0.55 -0.15
CA ASP A 97 -2.13 0.88 0.06
C ASP A 97 -3.06 -0.27 -0.36
N ILE A 98 -2.64 -1.51 -0.07
CA ILE A 98 -3.48 -2.71 -0.16
C ILE A 98 -4.67 -2.56 0.79
N ARG A 99 -5.87 -2.80 0.26
CA ARG A 99 -7.12 -2.63 1.02
C ARG A 99 -8.12 -3.75 0.80
N ARG A 100 -7.86 -4.70 -0.10
CA ARG A 100 -8.72 -5.86 -0.32
C ARG A 100 -7.95 -7.17 -0.23
N LYS A 101 -8.60 -8.23 0.24
CA LYS A 101 -8.01 -9.60 0.22
C LYS A 101 -7.68 -10.03 -1.19
N THR A 102 -8.48 -9.61 -2.15
CA THR A 102 -8.28 -9.93 -3.56
C THR A 102 -6.99 -9.32 -4.13
N ASP A 103 -6.56 -8.17 -3.63
CA ASP A 103 -5.24 -7.61 -3.98
C ASP A 103 -4.13 -8.54 -3.48
N ILE A 104 -4.18 -8.94 -2.20
CA ILE A 104 -3.20 -9.87 -1.59
C ILE A 104 -3.17 -11.19 -2.36
N ARG A 105 -4.36 -11.76 -2.61
CA ARG A 105 -4.53 -12.99 -3.37
C ARG A 105 -3.89 -12.90 -4.75
N TRP A 106 -4.14 -11.81 -5.48
CA TRP A 106 -3.57 -11.61 -6.80
C TRP A 106 -2.04 -11.60 -6.77
N PHE A 107 -1.42 -10.87 -5.82
CA PHE A 107 0.03 -10.87 -5.67
C PHE A 107 0.58 -12.25 -5.30
N LYS A 108 -0.06 -12.96 -4.35
CA LYS A 108 0.35 -14.33 -3.96
C LYS A 108 0.27 -15.30 -5.15
N GLU A 109 -0.80 -15.25 -5.95
CA GLU A 109 -0.98 -16.11 -7.13
C GLU A 109 0.05 -15.83 -8.24
N ASN A 110 0.48 -14.56 -8.42
CA ASN A 110 1.37 -14.16 -9.52
C ASN A 110 2.86 -14.21 -9.17
N PHE A 111 3.22 -14.04 -7.89
CA PHE A 111 4.62 -13.93 -7.45
C PHE A 111 5.01 -14.95 -6.38
N GLY A 112 4.05 -15.72 -5.86
CA GLY A 112 4.30 -16.87 -4.98
C GLY A 112 5.16 -16.52 -3.77
N ALA A 113 6.22 -17.29 -3.57
CA ALA A 113 7.13 -17.19 -2.42
C ALA A 113 7.93 -15.87 -2.35
N ALA A 114 7.87 -15.01 -3.38
CA ALA A 114 8.49 -13.68 -3.33
C ALA A 114 7.64 -12.66 -2.55
N ILE A 115 6.38 -12.98 -2.22
CA ILE A 115 5.49 -12.10 -1.47
C ILE A 115 5.70 -12.26 0.03
N LYS A 116 5.79 -11.13 0.73
CA LYS A 116 5.65 -11.03 2.19
C LYS A 116 4.51 -10.08 2.52
N THR A 117 3.58 -10.49 3.37
CA THR A 117 2.47 -9.66 3.85
C THR A 117 2.80 -9.07 5.22
N ILE A 118 2.68 -7.75 5.34
CA ILE A 118 3.01 -7.00 6.55
C ILE A 118 1.79 -6.22 7.00
N LYS A 119 1.30 -6.50 8.23
CA LYS A 119 0.21 -5.73 8.85
C LYS A 119 0.79 -4.74 9.84
N ILE A 120 0.41 -3.49 9.73
CA ILE A 120 0.75 -2.45 10.70
C ILE A 120 -0.50 -2.14 11.53
N ILE A 121 -0.41 -2.35 12.84
CA ILE A 121 -1.50 -2.14 13.80
C ILE A 121 -1.10 -0.98 14.72
N ALA A 122 -2.06 -0.12 15.08
CA ALA A 122 -1.89 0.87 16.13
C ALA A 122 -3.12 0.83 17.04
N GLY A 123 -2.90 0.82 18.35
CA GLY A 123 -3.99 0.90 19.33
C GLY A 123 -4.83 2.16 19.15
N ASP A 124 -6.12 2.08 19.45
CA ASP A 124 -7.06 3.19 19.28
C ASP A 124 -6.69 4.41 20.11
N ASP A 125 -6.09 4.21 21.29
CA ASP A 125 -5.53 5.24 22.16
C ASP A 125 -4.38 6.00 21.49
N ILE A 126 -3.48 5.29 20.83
CA ILE A 126 -2.36 5.87 20.06
C ILE A 126 -2.88 6.58 18.82
N ARG A 127 -3.87 6.01 18.11
CA ARG A 127 -4.53 6.67 16.98
C ARG A 127 -5.19 7.97 17.43
N LYS A 128 -5.96 7.94 18.54
CA LYS A 128 -6.64 9.11 19.12
C LYS A 128 -5.67 10.19 19.57
N SER A 129 -4.58 9.82 20.24
CA SER A 129 -3.53 10.78 20.65
C SER A 129 -2.85 11.46 19.46
N ARG A 130 -2.87 10.83 18.27
CA ARG A 130 -2.38 11.39 17.00
C ARG A 130 -3.46 12.11 16.18
N GLY A 131 -4.62 12.39 16.79
CA GLY A 131 -5.69 13.16 16.18
C GLY A 131 -6.66 12.36 15.30
N TRP A 132 -6.64 11.03 15.36
CA TRP A 132 -7.70 10.21 14.76
C TRP A 132 -8.98 10.36 15.58
N VAL A 133 -10.05 10.79 14.93
CA VAL A 133 -11.41 10.80 15.46
C VAL A 133 -12.16 9.74 14.68
N PHE A 134 -12.80 8.80 15.39
CA PHE A 134 -13.64 7.79 14.77
C PHE A 134 -14.84 8.46 14.10
N GLU A 135 -15.01 8.24 12.80
CA GLU A 135 -16.15 8.71 12.02
C GLU A 135 -17.00 7.50 11.57
N GLU A 136 -18.17 7.37 12.21
CA GLU A 136 -19.21 6.39 11.85
C GLU A 136 -19.63 6.59 10.39
N GLY A 137 -19.69 5.51 9.62
CA GLY A 137 -19.89 5.55 8.17
C GLY A 137 -18.64 5.79 7.31
N ILE A 138 -17.44 5.95 7.91
CA ILE A 138 -16.15 6.03 7.20
C ILE A 138 -15.19 4.96 7.70
N ASP A 139 -15.00 4.86 9.01
CA ASP A 139 -14.09 3.88 9.63
C ASP A 139 -14.70 2.46 9.73
N ASP A 140 -15.99 2.31 9.50
CA ASP A 140 -16.76 1.04 9.56
C ASP A 140 -17.16 0.49 8.18
N GLN A 141 -16.76 1.17 7.09
CA GLN A 141 -17.04 0.69 5.74
C GLN A 141 -16.11 -0.47 5.40
N GLU A 142 -16.62 -1.43 4.62
CA GLU A 142 -15.88 -2.59 4.07
C GLU A 142 -14.53 -2.21 3.45
N THR A 143 -14.40 -0.99 2.91
CA THR A 143 -13.14 -0.46 2.34
C THR A 143 -11.99 -0.27 3.33
N GLU A 144 -12.28 -0.27 4.64
CA GLU A 144 -11.31 -0.19 5.73
C GLU A 144 -11.23 -1.53 6.53
N CYS A 145 -12.23 -2.42 6.42
CA CYS A 145 -12.33 -3.66 7.21
C CYS A 145 -12.09 -4.97 6.44
N ASP A 146 -11.96 -4.97 5.10
CA ASP A 146 -11.77 -6.21 4.33
C ASP A 146 -10.45 -6.95 4.64
N LEU A 147 -9.56 -6.41 5.48
CA LEU A 147 -8.34 -7.09 5.92
C LEU A 147 -8.38 -7.50 7.40
N ASP A 148 -9.50 -7.33 8.08
CA ASP A 148 -9.60 -7.55 9.54
C ASP A 148 -9.62 -9.03 9.91
N ASP A 149 -10.26 -9.88 9.11
CA ASP A 149 -10.33 -11.33 9.28
C ASP A 149 -9.21 -12.09 8.53
N VAL A 150 -8.26 -11.37 7.94
CA VAL A 150 -7.02 -11.99 7.45
C VAL A 150 -6.14 -12.28 8.66
N GLU A 151 -5.93 -13.55 8.96
CA GLU A 151 -5.08 -14.01 10.07
C GLU A 151 -3.64 -14.30 9.63
N GLU A 152 -3.43 -14.65 8.36
CA GLU A 152 -2.14 -15.06 7.82
C GLU A 152 -1.30 -13.86 7.34
N TRP A 153 -0.54 -13.29 8.27
CA TRP A 153 0.48 -12.27 8.00
C TRP A 153 1.88 -12.82 8.25
N ASP A 154 2.81 -12.55 7.34
CA ASP A 154 4.22 -12.92 7.54
C ASP A 154 4.87 -12.08 8.65
N LEU A 155 4.42 -10.82 8.81
CA LEU A 155 4.87 -9.92 9.87
C LEU A 155 3.72 -9.03 10.36
N ILE A 156 3.59 -8.89 11.67
CA ILE A 156 2.68 -7.94 12.31
C ILE A 156 3.52 -6.94 13.10
N ILE A 157 3.38 -5.66 12.75
CA ILE A 157 4.08 -4.53 13.37
C ILE A 157 3.09 -3.76 14.22
N THR A 158 3.38 -3.66 15.50
CA THR A 158 2.61 -2.86 16.45
C THR A 158 3.26 -1.48 16.59
N ASN A 159 2.53 -0.42 16.27
CA ASN A 159 3.00 0.97 16.32
C ASN A 159 2.63 1.59 17.67
N HIS A 160 3.09 0.99 18.78
CA HIS A 160 2.88 1.53 20.12
C HIS A 160 3.95 2.54 20.52
N SER A 161 5.20 2.28 20.12
CA SER A 161 6.34 3.16 20.41
C SER A 161 7.21 3.34 19.17
N THR A 162 8.01 4.41 19.16
CA THR A 162 8.99 4.66 18.10
C THR A 162 10.01 3.52 18.02
N ASP A 163 10.37 2.92 19.16
CA ASP A 163 11.37 1.85 19.24
C ASP A 163 10.88 0.55 18.57
N GLU A 164 9.59 0.20 18.74
CA GLU A 164 8.98 -0.97 18.08
C GLU A 164 8.92 -0.78 16.56
N VAL A 165 8.58 0.42 16.10
CA VAL A 165 8.54 0.75 14.67
C VAL A 165 9.95 0.74 14.08
N ASP A 166 10.93 1.33 14.77
CA ASP A 166 12.32 1.34 14.32
C ASP A 166 12.89 -0.09 14.24
N LYS A 167 12.60 -0.94 15.22
CA LYS A 167 12.99 -2.36 15.18
C LYS A 167 12.35 -3.10 14.00
N ALA A 168 11.06 -2.92 13.79
CA ALA A 168 10.38 -3.57 12.67
C ALA A 168 10.89 -3.09 11.30
N ILE A 169 11.23 -1.81 11.18
CA ILE A 169 11.89 -1.27 9.99
C ILE A 169 13.25 -1.93 9.77
N GLU A 170 14.02 -2.14 10.83
CA GLU A 170 15.33 -2.79 10.74
C GLU A 170 15.21 -4.27 10.35
N ASP A 171 14.27 -5.00 10.94
CA ASP A 171 13.97 -6.39 10.58
C ASP A 171 13.57 -6.50 9.09
N MET A 172 12.71 -5.60 8.61
CA MET A 172 12.34 -5.53 7.18
C MET A 172 13.55 -5.23 6.28
N LYS A 173 14.44 -4.33 6.69
CA LYS A 173 15.66 -4.03 5.91
C LYS A 173 16.58 -5.22 5.81
N GLN A 174 16.77 -5.94 6.92
CA GLN A 174 17.61 -7.14 6.94
C GLN A 174 17.06 -8.20 6.00
N GLU A 175 15.76 -8.49 6.05
CA GLU A 175 15.12 -9.44 5.14
C GLU A 175 15.26 -9.03 3.67
N ILE A 176 15.11 -7.74 3.38
CA ILE A 176 15.29 -7.19 2.04
C ILE A 176 16.74 -7.38 1.57
N GLN A 177 17.73 -7.09 2.42
CA GLN A 177 19.15 -7.30 2.11
C GLN A 177 19.48 -8.76 1.84
N GLU A 178 18.92 -9.70 2.61
CA GLU A 178 19.08 -11.14 2.37
C GLU A 178 18.45 -11.58 1.05
N CYS A 179 17.32 -10.98 0.65
CA CYS A 179 16.71 -11.22 -0.66
C CYS A 179 17.56 -10.69 -1.80
N LEU A 180 18.12 -9.48 -1.68
CA LEU A 180 19.02 -8.90 -2.68
C LEU A 180 20.29 -9.75 -2.85
N THR A 181 20.94 -10.12 -1.75
CA THR A 181 22.18 -10.92 -1.77
C THR A 181 21.95 -12.29 -2.43
N ARG A 182 20.79 -12.92 -2.18
CA ARG A 182 20.40 -14.19 -2.83
C ARG A 182 20.20 -14.04 -4.34
N ASN A 183 19.73 -12.89 -4.81
CA ASN A 183 19.56 -12.64 -6.25
C ASN A 183 20.90 -12.36 -6.93
N GLU A 184 21.79 -11.60 -6.30
CA GLU A 184 23.15 -11.35 -6.81
C GLU A 184 23.95 -12.65 -6.99
N LEU A 185 23.87 -13.57 -6.02
CA LEU A 185 24.51 -14.90 -6.12
C LEU A 185 23.92 -15.77 -7.24
N LYS A 186 22.62 -15.66 -7.53
CA LYS A 186 21.99 -16.37 -8.65
C LYS A 186 22.45 -15.83 -10.00
N HIS A 187 22.71 -14.52 -10.11
CA HIS A 187 23.20 -13.89 -11.33
C HIS A 187 24.72 -14.02 -11.53
N ALA A 188 25.50 -14.24 -10.46
CA ALA A 188 26.95 -14.47 -10.55
C ALA A 188 27.35 -15.91 -10.97
N HIS A 189 26.38 -16.83 -11.04
CA HIS A 189 26.57 -18.23 -11.47
C HIS A 189 25.98 -18.53 -12.85
N HIS A 190 25.75 -17.50 -13.67
CA HIS A 190 25.46 -17.58 -15.10
C HIS A 190 26.49 -16.78 -15.88
#